data_AF-A0A5B8VCX3-F1
#
_entry.id   AF-A0A5B8VCX3-F1
#
_cell.length_a   1.000
_cell.length_b   1.000
_cell.length_c   1.000
_cell.angle_alpha   90.00
_cell.angle_beta   90.00
_cell.angle_gamma   90.00
#
_symmetry.space_group_name_H-M   'P 1'
#
loop_
_entity.id
_entity.type
_entity.pdbx_description
1 polymer ?
#
loop_
_entity_poly.entity_id
_entity_poly.type
_entity_poly.pdbx_seq_one_letter_code
_entity_poly.pdbx_strand_id
1 'polypeptide(L)'
;MTDQKQKPLPTLFTKDNYTWMIIGAVVILLGMVLMSGGKNENPAVFDYNVVYSTTRITIAPILIVLGLLIEVYAIFKSPKQAANKS
;
A
#
# COMPACT_ATOMS: atom_id res chain seq x y z
N MET A 1 -5.47 -13.33 45.78
CA MET A 1 -5.99 -13.12 44.41
C MET A 1 -5.12 -12.04 43.78
N THR A 2 -4.25 -12.41 42.84
CA THR A 2 -3.35 -11.43 42.20
C THR A 2 -4.06 -10.81 41.00
N ASP A 3 -4.42 -9.53 41.12
CA ASP A 3 -4.92 -8.71 40.02
C ASP A 3 -3.85 -8.57 38.92
N GLN A 4 -3.98 -9.37 37.87
CA GLN A 4 -3.22 -9.19 36.64
C GLN A 4 -3.77 -7.96 35.90
N LYS A 5 -3.21 -6.78 36.17
CA LYS A 5 -3.45 -5.57 35.38
C LYS A 5 -3.10 -5.86 33.92
N GLN A 6 -4.10 -6.05 33.07
CA GLN A 6 -3.93 -6.27 31.64
C GLN A 6 -3.11 -5.11 31.06
N LYS A 7 -1.92 -5.40 30.52
CA LYS A 7 -1.18 -4.41 29.73
C LYS A 7 -2.02 -4.12 28.49
N PRO A 8 -2.44 -2.85 28.26
CA PRO A 8 -3.18 -2.53 27.05
C PRO A 8 -2.32 -2.91 25.85
N LEU A 9 -2.94 -3.60 24.89
CA LEU A 9 -2.29 -3.94 23.63
C LEU A 9 -1.76 -2.64 23.00
N PRO A 10 -0.53 -2.62 22.47
CA PRO A 10 -0.01 -1.45 21.79
C PRO A 10 -0.95 -1.07 20.66
N THR A 11 -1.44 0.16 20.67
CA THR A 11 -2.35 0.68 19.65
C THR A 11 -1.55 0.94 18.37
N LEU A 12 -1.48 -0.06 17.49
CA LEU A 12 -0.78 0.01 16.20
C LEU A 12 -1.47 0.98 15.22
N PHE A 13 -2.75 1.26 15.44
CA PHE A 13 -3.62 2.06 14.57
C PHE A 13 -3.95 3.40 15.22
N THR A 14 -3.04 4.36 15.11
CA THR A 14 -3.31 5.77 15.42
C THR A 14 -3.90 6.48 14.20
N LYS A 15 -4.58 7.62 14.39
CA LYS A 15 -5.19 8.40 13.29
C LYS A 15 -4.18 8.79 12.20
N ASP A 16 -2.97 9.16 12.62
CA ASP A 16 -1.88 9.51 11.72
C ASP A 16 -1.45 8.29 10.90
N ASN A 17 -1.27 7.14 11.53
CA ASN A 17 -0.93 5.88 10.86
C ASN A 17 -1.98 5.45 9.85
N TYR A 18 -3.26 5.57 10.22
CA TYR A 18 -4.36 5.22 9.34
C TYR A 18 -4.36 6.07 8.05
N THR A 19 -3.98 7.34 8.15
CA THR A 19 -3.82 8.22 6.98
C THR A 19 -2.72 7.71 6.04
N TRP A 20 -1.57 7.30 6.59
CA TRP A 20 -0.47 6.74 5.80
C TRP A 20 -0.82 5.40 5.16
N MET A 21 -1.58 4.54 5.85
CA MET A 21 -2.09 3.28 5.29
C MET A 21 -3.02 3.54 4.10
N ILE A 22 -3.97 4.48 4.22
CA ILE A 22 -4.86 4.82 3.09
C ILE A 22 -4.05 5.29 1.88
N ILE A 23 -3.02 6.11 2.10
CA ILE A 23 -2.14 6.58 1.02
C ILE A 23 -1.43 5.38 0.35
N GLY A 24 -0.87 4.46 1.14
CA GLY A 24 -0.23 3.24 0.64
C GLY A 24 -1.19 2.39 -0.19
N ALA A 25 -2.39 2.12 0.34
CA ALA A 25 -3.43 1.36 -0.34
C ALA A 25 -3.86 1.99 -1.68
N VAL A 26 -4.02 3.32 -1.75
CA VAL A 26 -4.35 4.03 -2.99
C VAL A 26 -3.23 3.88 -4.02
N VAL A 27 -1.96 3.97 -3.61
CA VAL A 27 -0.81 3.79 -4.51
C VAL A 27 -0.76 2.37 -5.09
N ILE A 28 -1.02 1.35 -4.26
CA ILE A 28 -1.11 -0.05 -4.71
C ILE A 28 -2.26 -0.21 -5.71
N LEU A 29 -3.43 0.35 -5.39
CA LEU A 29 -4.61 0.34 -6.28
C LEU A 29 -4.30 0.97 -7.64
N LEU A 30 -3.62 2.12 -7.67
CA LEU A 30 -3.19 2.75 -8.92
C LEU A 30 -2.24 1.86 -9.72
N GLY A 31 -1.28 1.20 -9.06
CA GLY A 31 -0.41 0.22 -9.69
C GLY A 31 -1.18 -0.95 -10.32
N MET A 32 -2.16 -1.51 -9.58
CA MET A 32 -3.02 -2.58 -10.08
C MET A 32 -3.90 -2.13 -11.25
N VAL A 33 -4.46 -0.92 -11.20
CA VAL A 33 -5.28 -0.35 -12.29
C VAL A 33 -4.43 -0.17 -13.56
N LEU A 34 -3.20 0.33 -13.44
CA LEU A 34 -2.28 0.47 -14.58
C LEU A 34 -1.97 -0.87 -15.25
N MET A 35 -1.87 -1.97 -14.49
CA MET A 35 -1.74 -3.33 -15.03
C MET A 35 -2.97 -3.75 -15.85
N SER A 36 -4.17 -3.37 -15.41
CA SER A 36 -5.44 -3.79 -16.05
C SER A 36 -5.76 -3.08 -17.37
N GLY A 37 -5.21 -1.89 -17.61
CA GLY A 37 -5.59 -1.02 -18.75
C GLY A 37 -5.03 -1.43 -20.12
N GLY A 38 -4.68 -2.69 -20.33
CA GLY A 38 -3.91 -3.17 -21.49
C GLY A 38 -4.66 -4.01 -22.49
N LYS A 39 -5.97 -3.80 -22.55
CA LYS A 39 -6.84 -4.56 -23.42
C LYS A 39 -6.77 -3.97 -24.83
N ASN A 40 -6.21 -4.72 -25.77
CA ASN A 40 -6.26 -4.37 -27.20
C ASN A 40 -7.73 -4.32 -27.65
N GLU A 41 -8.12 -3.25 -28.34
CA GLU A 41 -9.47 -3.12 -28.93
C GLU A 41 -9.71 -4.14 -30.05
N ASN A 42 -8.63 -4.68 -30.65
CA ASN A 42 -8.72 -5.69 -31.70
C ASN A 42 -7.75 -6.87 -31.44
N PRO A 43 -8.22 -8.01 -30.91
CA PRO A 43 -7.36 -9.15 -30.53
C PRO A 43 -6.67 -9.85 -31.72
N ALA A 44 -7.08 -9.54 -32.96
CA ALA A 44 -6.47 -10.05 -34.19
C ALA A 44 -5.23 -9.27 -34.65
N VAL A 45 -4.95 -8.09 -34.05
CA VAL A 45 -3.79 -7.26 -34.37
C VAL A 45 -2.87 -7.23 -33.14
N PHE A 46 -1.70 -7.86 -33.26
CA PHE A 46 -0.66 -7.80 -32.23
C PHE A 46 0.02 -6.43 -32.26
N ASP A 47 -0.57 -5.48 -31.54
CA ASP A 47 -0.01 -4.14 -31.40
C ASP A 47 1.09 -4.16 -30.31
N TYR A 48 2.35 -4.36 -30.74
CA TYR A 48 3.50 -4.48 -29.85
C TYR A 48 3.63 -3.32 -28.85
N ASN A 49 3.17 -2.11 -29.22
CA ASN A 49 3.21 -0.93 -28.36
C ASN A 49 2.25 -1.00 -27.16
N VAL A 50 1.13 -1.74 -27.28
CA VAL A 50 0.12 -1.88 -26.24
C VAL A 50 0.45 -3.04 -25.28
N VAL A 51 1.04 -4.10 -25.83
CA VAL A 51 1.46 -5.31 -25.09
C VAL A 51 2.79 -5.10 -24.36
N TYR A 52 3.77 -4.46 -25.00
CA TYR A 52 5.08 -4.09 -24.41
C TYR A 52 5.11 -2.63 -23.96
N SER A 53 3.99 -2.11 -23.46
CA SER A 53 4.00 -0.79 -22.84
C SER A 53 4.87 -0.85 -21.59
N THR A 54 6.02 -0.15 -21.63
CA THR A 54 6.98 -0.01 -20.54
C THR A 54 6.28 0.34 -19.21
N THR A 55 5.19 1.09 -19.30
CA THR A 55 4.31 1.46 -18.18
C THR A 55 3.75 0.25 -17.40
N ARG A 56 3.34 -0.83 -18.05
CA ARG A 56 2.81 -2.01 -17.37
C ARG A 56 3.88 -2.92 -16.79
N ILE A 57 5.01 -3.05 -17.48
CA ILE A 57 6.07 -4.00 -17.12
C ILE A 57 7.02 -3.40 -16.06
N THR A 58 7.23 -2.07 -16.06
CA THR A 58 8.13 -1.41 -15.10
C THR A 58 7.41 -0.46 -14.16
N ILE A 59 6.59 0.47 -14.67
CA ILE A 59 5.98 1.50 -13.80
C ILE A 59 4.98 0.87 -12.83
N ALA A 60 4.13 -0.05 -13.29
CA ALA A 60 3.12 -0.66 -12.42
C ALA A 60 3.73 -1.50 -11.26
N PRO A 61 4.70 -2.40 -11.49
CA PRO A 61 5.38 -3.10 -10.39
C PRO A 61 6.09 -2.15 -9.43
N ILE A 62 6.76 -1.10 -9.93
CA ILE A 62 7.43 -0.10 -9.10
C ILE A 62 6.42 0.61 -8.19
N LEU A 63 5.25 1.00 -8.71
CA LEU A 63 4.19 1.62 -7.91
C LEU A 63 3.66 0.70 -6.83
N ILE A 64 3.44 -0.58 -7.14
CA ILE A 64 2.99 -1.57 -6.15
C ILE A 64 4.04 -1.72 -5.05
N VAL A 65 5.33 -1.84 -5.39
CA VAL A 65 6.42 -1.92 -4.42
C VAL A 65 6.51 -0.66 -3.56
N LEU A 66 6.39 0.52 -4.16
CA LEU A 66 6.37 1.79 -3.42
C LEU A 66 5.18 1.86 -2.46
N GLY A 67 3.99 1.44 -2.88
CA GLY A 67 2.81 1.37 -2.04
C GLY A 67 3.01 0.42 -0.85
N LEU A 68 3.62 -0.76 -1.08
CA LEU A 68 3.96 -1.70 0.00
C LEU A 68 5.01 -1.13 0.96
N LEU A 69 6.00 -0.38 0.47
CA LEU A 69 6.99 0.30 1.33
C LEU A 69 6.32 1.38 2.20
N ILE A 70 5.34 2.10 1.66
CA ILE A 70 4.54 3.08 2.40
C ILE A 70 3.74 2.39 3.50
N GLU A 71 3.11 1.25 3.22
CA GLU A 71 2.37 0.44 4.21
C GLU A 71 3.29 -0.05 5.33
N VAL A 72 4.47 -0.58 4.98
CA VAL A 72 5.49 -0.97 5.96
C VAL A 72 5.86 0.23 6.84
N TYR A 73 6.18 1.38 6.23
CA TYR A 73 6.48 2.60 6.98
C TYR A 73 5.33 3.03 7.88
N ALA A 74 4.09 3.01 7.39
CA ALA A 74 2.90 3.37 8.12
C ALA A 74 2.77 2.51 9.38
N ILE A 75 2.88 1.19 9.25
CA ILE A 75 2.78 0.23 10.37
C ILE A 75 3.89 0.50 11.39
N PHE A 76 5.15 0.63 10.95
CA PHE A 76 6.30 0.85 11.84
C PHE A 76 6.35 2.25 12.47
N LYS A 77 5.63 3.24 11.95
CA LYS A 77 5.55 4.60 12.51
C LYS A 77 4.91 4.64 13.91
N SER A 78 4.03 3.68 14.29
CA SER A 78 3.36 3.67 15.61
C SER A 78 3.90 2.67 16.64
N PRO A 79 5.09 2.96 17.18
CA PRO A 79 5.34 2.67 18.60
C PRO A 79 5.58 3.92 19.47
N LYS A 80 5.72 5.12 18.88
CA LYS A 80 6.18 6.31 19.62
C LYS A 80 5.10 7.16 20.31
N GLN A 81 3.85 7.13 19.85
CA GLN A 81 2.81 8.04 20.36
C GLN A 81 1.89 7.43 21.44
N ALA A 82 1.88 6.11 21.62
CA ALA A 82 1.06 5.46 22.65
C ALA A 82 1.68 5.54 24.07
N ALA A 83 2.94 5.96 24.19
CA ALA A 83 3.65 6.07 25.47
C ALA A 83 3.70 7.50 26.04
N ASN A 84 3.14 8.50 25.35
CA ASN A 84 3.19 9.89 25.81
C ASN A 84 1.92 10.65 25.44
N LYS A 85 0.78 10.22 25.96
CA LYS A 85 -0.31 11.13 26.30
C LYS A 85 -0.71 10.87 27.74
N SER A 86 -0.46 11.94 28.51
CA SER A 86 -0.73 12.17 29.93
C SER A 86 -2.11 11.70 30.40
#